data_AF-A0A1W1YDU6-F1
#
_entry.id   AF-A0A1W1YDU6-F1
#
_cell.length_a   1.000
_cell.length_b   1.000
_cell.length_c   1.000
_cell.angle_alpha   90.00
_cell.angle_beta   90.00
_cell.angle_gamma   90.00
#
_symmetry.space_group_name_H-M   'P 1'
#
loop_
_entity.id
_entity.type
_entity.pdbx_description
1 polymer ?
#
loop_
_entity_poly.entity_id
_entity_poly.type
_entity_poly.pdbx_seq_one_letter_code
_entity_poly.pdbx_strand_id
1 'polypeptide(L)'
;MITKKYLDELTYEIIGSAIEVQKIMGRGLLESIYLNCLKIELSNRNINFCSEMKIPVSYKEKDLDIDLRCDLFVENCLLSN
;
A
#
# COMPACT_ATOMS: atom_id res chain seq x y z
N MET A 1 -6.05 12.76 -15.65
CA MET A 1 -7.25 11.95 -15.33
C MET A 1 -6.79 10.54 -15.07
N ILE A 2 -7.15 9.97 -13.92
CA ILE A 2 -6.89 8.55 -13.62
C ILE A 2 -7.77 7.73 -14.57
N THR A 3 -7.17 6.84 -15.36
CA THR A 3 -7.91 5.97 -16.30
C THR A 3 -7.98 4.56 -15.74
N LYS A 4 -8.99 3.79 -16.14
CA LYS A 4 -9.10 2.37 -15.75
C LYS A 4 -7.84 1.58 -16.13
N LYS A 5 -7.31 1.84 -17.33
CA LYS A 5 -6.07 1.21 -17.82
C LYS A 5 -4.87 1.49 -16.90
N TYR A 6 -4.71 2.74 -16.44
CA TYR A 6 -3.66 3.10 -15.50
C TYR A 6 -3.80 2.36 -14.16
N LEU A 7 -5.02 2.25 -13.63
CA LEU A 7 -5.29 1.48 -12.40
C LEU A 7 -4.97 -0.02 -12.59
N ASP A 8 -5.31 -0.59 -13.74
CA ASP A 8 -5.02 -1.99 -14.05
C ASP A 8 -3.50 -2.24 -14.13
N GLU A 9 -2.74 -1.35 -14.78
CA GLU A 9 -1.27 -1.40 -14.86
C GLU A 9 -0.63 -1.24 -13.48
N LEU A 10 -1.07 -0.25 -12.70
CA LEU A 10 -0.58 -0.03 -11.33
C LEU A 10 -0.85 -1.25 -10.43
N THR A 11 -2.05 -1.82 -10.52
CA THR A 11 -2.42 -3.02 -9.76
C THR A 11 -1.53 -4.20 -10.14
N TYR A 12 -1.23 -4.36 -11.42
CA TYR A 12 -0.33 -5.41 -11.90
C TYR A 12 1.08 -5.27 -11.32
N GLU A 13 1.63 -4.05 -11.28
CA GLU A 13 2.95 -3.80 -10.70
C GLU A 13 2.99 -4.03 -9.18
N ILE A 14 1.94 -3.64 -8.46
CA ILE A 14 1.82 -3.89 -7.02
C ILE A 14 1.75 -5.39 -6.74
N ILE A 15 0.94 -6.13 -7.50
CA ILE A 15 0.83 -7.60 -7.36
C ILE A 15 2.18 -8.26 -7.70
N GLY A 16 2.84 -7.81 -8.77
CA GLY A 16 4.18 -8.28 -9.14
C GLY A 16 5.20 -8.07 -8.01
N SER A 17 5.17 -6.90 -7.36
CA SER A 17 6.00 -6.57 -6.20
C SER A 17 5.73 -7.54 -5.03
N ALA A 18 4.46 -7.75 -4.70
CA ALA A 18 4.05 -8.67 -3.64
C ALA A 18 4.49 -10.12 -3.90
N ILE A 19 4.39 -10.58 -5.15
CA ILE A 19 4.83 -11.90 -5.58
C ILE A 19 6.35 -12.03 -5.44
N GLU A 20 7.11 -11.01 -5.81
CA GLU A 20 8.56 -11.04 -5.72
C GLU A 20 9.05 -11.13 -4.26
N VAL A 21 8.45 -10.34 -3.36
CA VAL A 21 8.68 -10.47 -1.91
C VAL A 21 8.39 -11.89 -1.45
N GLN A 22 7.26 -12.46 -1.86
CA GLN A 22 6.84 -13.81 -1.46
C GLN A 22 7.78 -14.90 -2.00
N LYS A 23 8.34 -14.72 -3.21
CA LYS A 23 9.32 -15.65 -3.81
C LYS A 23 10.66 -15.61 -3.08
N ILE A 24 11.16 -14.41 -2.76
CA ILE A 24 12.48 -14.23 -2.14
C ILE A 24 12.44 -14.62 -0.67
N MET A 25 11.43 -14.16 0.06
CA MET A 25 11.38 -14.26 1.52
C MET A 25 10.64 -15.51 2.02
N GLY A 26 9.88 -16.19 1.16
CA GLY A 26 9.12 -17.38 1.54
C GLY A 26 7.87 -17.06 2.39
N ARG A 27 7.21 -18.09 2.92
CA ARG A 27 5.97 -17.94 3.71
C ARG A 27 6.30 -17.74 5.19
N GLY A 28 5.43 -17.06 5.94
CA GLY A 28 5.56 -16.90 7.39
C GLY A 28 6.30 -15.65 7.86
N LEU A 29 6.34 -14.61 7.03
CA LEU A 29 6.90 -13.31 7.42
C LEU A 29 5.98 -12.57 8.38
N LEU A 30 6.59 -11.85 9.31
CA LEU A 30 5.89 -10.81 10.06
C LEU A 30 5.45 -9.72 9.09
N GLU A 31 4.24 -9.20 9.30
CA GLU A 31 3.65 -8.14 8.49
C GLU A 31 4.56 -6.92 8.37
N SER A 32 5.23 -6.54 9.45
CA SER A 32 6.19 -5.43 9.45
C SER A 32 7.40 -5.67 8.53
N ILE A 33 7.87 -6.91 8.41
CA ILE A 33 8.98 -7.27 7.53
C ILE A 33 8.49 -7.30 6.08
N TYR A 34 7.33 -7.93 5.86
CA TYR A 34 6.70 -7.99 4.54
C TYR A 34 6.48 -6.58 3.97
N LEU A 35 5.92 -5.68 4.77
CA LEU A 35 5.68 -4.30 4.39
C LEU A 35 6.98 -3.56 4.02
N ASN A 36 8.06 -3.75 4.79
CA ASN A 36 9.35 -3.16 4.46
C ASN A 36 9.94 -3.71 3.14
N CYS A 37 9.84 -5.01 2.89
CA CYS A 37 10.23 -5.60 1.61
C CYS A 37 9.39 -5.06 0.46
N LEU A 38 8.09 -4.90 0.65
CA LEU A 38 7.19 -4.37 -0.37
C LEU A 38 7.50 -2.90 -0.69
N LYS A 39 7.83 -2.07 0.31
CA LYS A 39 8.29 -0.69 0.09
C LYS A 39 9.54 -0.62 -0.78
N ILE A 40 10.48 -1.54 -0.60
CA ILE A 40 11.69 -1.64 -1.43
C ILE A 40 11.32 -1.99 -2.87
N GLU A 41 10.46 -2.99 -3.07
CA GLU A 41 9.99 -3.39 -4.40
C GLU A 41 9.24 -2.27 -5.14
N LEU A 42 8.38 -1.53 -4.43
CA LEU A 42 7.68 -0.37 -5.01
C LEU A 42 8.65 0.77 -5.35
N SER A 43 9.64 1.03 -4.48
CA SER A 43 10.69 2.03 -4.73
C SER A 43 11.50 1.68 -5.98
N ASN A 44 11.89 0.40 -6.14
CA ASN A 44 12.64 -0.09 -7.30
C ASN A 44 11.87 0.06 -8.61
N ARG A 45 10.54 0.04 -8.56
CA ARG A 45 9.64 0.26 -9.70
C ARG A 45 9.27 1.73 -9.91
N ASN A 46 9.84 2.65 -9.14
CA ASN A 46 9.51 4.09 -9.13
C ASN A 46 8.02 4.37 -8.88
N ILE A 47 7.37 3.54 -8.07
CA ILE A 47 5.98 3.71 -7.67
C ILE A 47 5.97 4.54 -6.39
N ASN A 48 5.27 5.68 -6.39
CA ASN A 48 5.17 6.50 -5.20
C ASN A 48 4.25 5.84 -4.18
N PHE A 49 4.70 5.78 -2.93
CA PHE A 49 3.88 5.32 -1.82
C PHE A 49 4.09 6.17 -0.58
N CYS A 50 3.10 6.19 0.30
CA CYS A 50 3.17 6.72 1.65
C CYS A 50 2.80 5.59 2.61
N SER A 51 3.57 5.47 3.69
CA SER A 51 3.27 4.53 4.77
C SER A 51 3.05 5.29 6.06
N GLU A 52 2.27 4.72 6.97
CA GLU A 52 1.97 5.33 8.28
C GLU A 52 1.29 6.70 8.18
N MET A 53 0.49 6.91 7.12
CA MET A 53 -0.32 8.11 7.01
C MET A 53 -1.42 8.06 8.06
N LYS A 54 -1.50 9.12 8.87
CA LYS A 54 -2.62 9.34 9.79
C LYS A 54 -3.81 9.85 8.99
N ILE A 55 -4.86 9.04 8.90
CA ILE A 55 -6.09 9.42 8.20
C ILE A 55 -7.11 9.81 9.28
N PRO A 56 -7.59 11.06 9.31
CA PRO A 56 -8.67 11.45 10.20
C PRO A 56 -9.94 10.70 9.80
N VAL A 57 -10.59 10.04 10.76
CA VAL A 57 -11.82 9.29 10.52
C VAL A 57 -13.01 10.10 11.02
N SER A 58 -13.86 10.57 10.11
CA SER A 58 -15.13 11.20 10.46
C SER A 58 -16.28 10.20 10.33
N TYR A 59 -17.10 10.04 11.36
CA TYR A 59 -18.34 9.24 11.31
C TYR A 59 -19.54 10.10 11.72
N LYS A 60 -20.51 10.25 10.81
CA LYS A 60 -21.73 11.06 11.03
C LYS A 60 -21.43 12.46 11.60
N GLU A 61 -20.55 13.18 10.93
CA GLU A 61 -20.12 14.55 11.29
C GLU A 61 -19.40 14.67 12.65
N LYS A 62 -19.01 13.53 13.25
CA LYS A 62 -18.11 13.50 14.39
C LYS A 62 -16.74 13.03 13.93
N ASP A 63 -15.74 13.87 14.13
CA ASP A 63 -14.35 13.44 14.10
C ASP A 63 -14.14 12.42 15.22
N LEU A 64 -13.75 11.22 14.84
CA LEU A 64 -13.32 10.21 15.79
C LEU A 64 -11.87 10.52 16.13
N ASP A 65 -11.56 10.62 17.43
CA ASP A 65 -10.18 10.76 17.94
C ASP A 65 -9.44 9.41 17.86
N ILE A 66 -9.44 8.83 16.66
CA ILE A 66 -8.72 7.61 16.31
C ILE A 66 -7.80 7.92 15.14
N ASP A 67 -6.50 7.70 15.37
CA ASP A 67 -5.50 7.73 14.31
C ASP A 67 -5.59 6.42 13.52
N LEU A 68 -6.34 6.40 12.41
CA LEU A 68 -6.25 5.29 11.46
C LEU A 68 -4.89 5.40 10.78
N ARG A 69 -4.00 4.45 11.07
CA ARG A 69 -2.74 4.30 10.34
C ARG A 69 -2.99 3.45 9.10
N CYS A 70 -2.83 4.05 7.93
CA CYS A 70 -2.79 3.29 6.70
C CYS A 70 -1.40 2.66 6.55
N ASP A 71 -1.35 1.34 6.37
CA ASP A 71 -0.09 0.61 6.21
C ASP A 71 0.63 1.01 4.91
N LEU A 72 -0.13 1.19 3.82
CA LEU A 72 0.41 1.57 2.52
C LEU A 72 -0.62 2.29 1.63
N PHE A 73 -0.27 3.50 1.22
CA PHE A 73 -1.02 4.35 0.30
C PHE A 73 -0.19 4.54 -0.97
N VAL A 74 -0.66 4.10 -2.14
CA VAL A 74 0.16 4.00 -3.35
C VAL A 74 -0.42 4.87 -4.47
N GLU A 75 0.39 5.76 -5.06
CA GLU A 75 0.01 6.61 -6.20
C GLU A 75 -1.32 7.38 -6.00
N ASN A 76 -1.54 7.92 -4.80
CA ASN A 76 -2.79 8.57 -4.39
C ASN A 76 -4.04 7.68 -4.43
N CYS A 77 -3.88 6.36 -4.54
CA CYS A 77 -4.94 5.38 -4.43
C CYS A 77 -4.79 4.58 -3.12
N LEU A 78 -5.91 4.47 -2.40
CA LEU A 78 -5.98 3.73 -1.16
C LEU A 78 -6.07 2.24 -1.47
N LEU A 79 -5.07 1.47 -1.05
CA LEU A 79 -5.11 0.01 -1.07
C LEU A 79 -5.60 -0.45 0.29
N SER A 80 -6.87 -0.88 0.37
CA SER A 80 -7.39 -1.61 1.53
C SER A 80 -7.51 -3.08 1.15
N ASN A 81 -7.18 -3.95 2.09
CA ASN A 81 -7.55 -5.38 2.07
C ASN A 81 -9.09 -5.52 2.09
#